data_AF-A0A086KRY2-F1
#
_entry.id   AF-A0A086KRY2-F1
#
_cell.length_a   1.000
_cell.length_b   1.000
_cell.length_c   1.000
_cell.angle_alpha   90.00
_cell.angle_beta   90.00
_cell.angle_gamma   90.00
#
_symmetry.space_group_name_H-M   'P 1'
#
loop_
_entity.id
_entity.type
_entity.pdbx_description
1 polymer ?
#
loop_
_entity_poly.entity_id
_entity_poly.type
_entity_poly.pdbx_seq_one_letter_code
_entity_poly.pdbx_strand_id
1 'polypeptide(L)'
;MIEGTTQDVNIIPNIFEKKAPTVKSVVDSPEKFDYIVVGCGAAGCPVAGYLANQGNSVLLIERGPVRSHDDTPNAVSTHGAGMGIADPSISQPISTRNGVITHVGAVMGGGTSISLGIYIEEPWSFFEYLNRVYDAGWEESLFRKAHKEVQKIFGDDVGQYVTPNDTRFGPAVGEALWRQGYEPLGGRLPAQASPGIKMGYQWSSFTQFSNKDGFRMASDFFVSRGYLKKGFRKNLTVRTNNFVERVEWERDANGPIARCVIYHKTTPKDTRGHGNLVRVPHASSSSRFGEWVGTLFDATSYAVDATELLPGATLHPTDRTTWRRACIKDTDKSRIIISAGAIQTAALLYRSGKSWINAPRTSYHTEKVKKTEGCLAANVGISPAARNLLIVYL
;
A
#
# COMPACT_ATOMS: atom_id res chain seq x y z
N MET A 1 -16.85 13.34 25.14
CA MET A 1 -17.49 13.70 23.86
C MET A 1 -16.41 14.16 22.89
N ILE A 2 -15.86 13.26 22.07
CA ILE A 2 -15.16 13.56 20.80
C ILE A 2 -15.41 12.34 19.90
N GLU A 3 -16.04 12.59 18.76
CA GLU A 3 -16.56 11.61 17.80
C GLU A 3 -15.42 10.89 17.06
N GLY A 4 -15.29 9.59 17.29
CA GLY A 4 -14.68 8.67 16.34
C GLY A 4 -15.73 8.27 15.31
N THR A 5 -15.54 8.66 14.05
CA THR A 5 -16.35 8.16 12.93
C THR A 5 -15.44 7.72 11.80
N THR A 6 -15.09 6.44 11.81
CA THR A 6 -14.73 5.70 10.61
C THR A 6 -15.99 5.03 10.07
N GLN A 7 -16.61 5.63 9.06
CA GLN A 7 -17.64 4.98 8.24
C GLN A 7 -17.47 5.42 6.79
N ASP A 8 -17.58 4.44 5.89
CA ASP A 8 -17.61 4.63 4.45
C ASP A 8 -18.74 5.59 4.05
N VAL A 9 -18.46 6.67 3.33
CA VAL A 9 -19.51 7.52 2.76
C VAL A 9 -19.17 7.92 1.33
N ASN A 10 -19.87 7.32 0.38
CA ASN A 10 -20.67 8.11 -0.56
C ASN A 10 -22.14 7.89 -0.17
N ILE A 11 -22.89 8.99 -0.11
CA ILE A 11 -24.27 9.12 0.41
C ILE A 11 -25.15 7.88 0.07
N ILE A 12 -25.72 7.27 1.11
CA ILE A 12 -26.59 6.07 1.07
C ILE A 12 -27.80 6.27 0.14
N PRO A 13 -28.16 5.30 -0.73
CA PRO A 13 -29.52 5.18 -1.26
C PRO A 13 -30.47 4.52 -0.24
N ASN A 14 -31.71 5.00 -0.23
CA ASN A 14 -32.81 4.69 0.69
C ASN A 14 -33.01 3.18 0.97
N ILE A 15 -32.92 2.75 2.24
CA ILE A 15 -32.90 1.34 2.68
C ILE A 15 -34.32 0.71 2.74
N PHE A 16 -35.35 1.39 2.25
CA PHE A 16 -36.74 0.89 2.30
C PHE A 16 -37.29 0.31 0.99
N GLU A 17 -36.53 0.25 -0.10
CA GLU A 17 -36.98 -0.46 -1.32
C GLU A 17 -36.76 -1.99 -1.21
N LYS A 18 -37.79 -2.69 -0.74
CA LYS A 18 -37.91 -4.16 -0.63
C LYS A 18 -38.02 -4.90 -1.98
N LYS A 19 -37.30 -4.50 -3.02
CA LYS A 19 -37.19 -5.32 -4.25
C LYS A 19 -35.75 -5.37 -4.73
N ALA A 20 -35.08 -6.48 -4.40
CA ALA A 20 -33.78 -6.82 -4.95
C ALA A 20 -33.85 -6.84 -6.48
N PRO A 21 -32.98 -6.10 -7.20
CA PRO A 21 -32.84 -6.29 -8.63
C PRO A 21 -32.32 -7.69 -8.91
N THR A 22 -32.98 -8.42 -9.79
CA THR A 22 -32.56 -9.73 -10.28
C THR A 22 -31.25 -9.56 -11.06
N VAL A 23 -30.21 -10.27 -10.62
CA VAL A 23 -28.84 -10.17 -11.16
C VAL A 23 -28.78 -10.78 -12.57
N LYS A 24 -28.57 -9.92 -13.57
CA LYS A 24 -27.95 -10.28 -14.85
C LYS A 24 -26.46 -9.91 -14.80
N SER A 25 -25.69 -10.68 -15.58
CA SER A 25 -24.29 -10.51 -16.04
C SER A 25 -23.59 -9.17 -15.76
N VAL A 26 -22.27 -9.24 -15.52
CA VAL A 26 -21.27 -8.15 -15.61
C VAL A 26 -21.90 -6.79 -15.92
N VAL A 27 -21.93 -5.87 -14.93
CA VAL A 27 -22.50 -4.52 -15.07
C VAL A 27 -22.21 -3.96 -16.47
N ASP A 28 -23.27 -3.81 -17.29
CA ASP A 28 -23.23 -3.60 -18.75
C ASP A 28 -22.61 -2.26 -19.21
N SER A 29 -22.04 -1.47 -18.30
CA SER A 29 -21.15 -0.36 -18.66
C SER A 29 -20.04 -0.21 -17.62
N PRO A 30 -18.75 -0.22 -18.02
CA PRO A 30 -17.66 -0.03 -17.08
C PRO A 30 -17.63 1.42 -16.61
N GLU A 31 -17.43 1.61 -15.31
CA GLU A 31 -17.16 2.94 -14.78
C GLU A 31 -15.87 3.49 -15.39
N LYS A 32 -15.89 4.75 -15.82
CA LYS A 32 -14.75 5.39 -16.49
C LYS A 32 -14.12 6.47 -15.62
N PHE A 33 -12.81 6.39 -15.43
CA PHE A 33 -12.02 7.34 -14.63
C PHE A 33 -10.90 7.94 -15.48
N ASP A 34 -10.42 9.14 -15.13
CA ASP A 34 -9.21 9.67 -15.76
C ASP A 34 -7.99 8.82 -15.32
N TYR A 35 -7.98 8.40 -14.05
CA TYR A 35 -6.92 7.54 -13.51
C TYR A 35 -7.49 6.38 -12.70
N ILE A 36 -6.88 5.21 -12.84
CA ILE A 36 -7.11 4.07 -11.96
C ILE A 36 -5.80 3.76 -11.25
N VAL A 37 -5.77 3.90 -9.93
CA VAL A 37 -4.62 3.57 -9.08
C VAL A 37 -4.89 2.25 -8.36
N VAL A 38 -3.98 1.29 -8.51
CA VAL A 38 -4.06 -0.04 -7.90
C VAL A 38 -3.09 -0.12 -6.74
N GLY A 39 -3.62 -0.19 -5.52
CA GLY A 39 -2.89 -0.19 -4.25
C GLY A 39 -2.83 1.19 -3.60
N CYS A 40 -3.33 1.32 -2.37
CA CYS A 40 -3.15 2.51 -1.53
C CYS A 40 -2.01 2.24 -0.53
N GLY A 41 -0.78 2.18 -1.06
CA GLY A 41 0.43 2.18 -0.26
C GLY A 41 1.18 3.52 -0.30
N ALA A 42 2.45 3.48 0.09
CA ALA A 42 3.34 4.65 0.15
C ALA A 42 3.41 5.48 -1.13
N ALA A 43 3.26 4.88 -2.32
CA ALA A 43 3.20 5.60 -3.59
C ALA A 43 1.76 5.88 -4.06
N GLY A 44 0.89 4.89 -3.96
CA GLY A 44 -0.46 4.95 -4.50
C GLY A 44 -1.36 5.98 -3.82
N CYS A 45 -1.32 6.10 -2.48
CA CYS A 45 -2.16 7.08 -1.80
C CYS A 45 -1.75 8.54 -2.15
N PRO A 46 -0.46 8.96 -2.10
CA PRO A 46 -0.05 10.30 -2.54
C PRO A 46 -0.42 10.62 -3.99
N VAL A 47 -0.17 9.69 -4.92
CA VAL A 47 -0.46 9.91 -6.34
C VAL A 47 -1.97 10.07 -6.58
N ALA A 48 -2.80 9.22 -5.97
CA ALA A 48 -4.24 9.32 -6.10
C ALA A 48 -4.78 10.65 -5.54
N GLY A 49 -4.30 11.04 -4.34
CA GLY A 49 -4.67 12.30 -3.71
C GLY A 49 -4.27 13.52 -4.52
N TYR A 50 -3.02 13.53 -5.01
CA TYR A 50 -2.50 14.62 -5.84
C TYR A 50 -3.32 14.76 -7.13
N LEU A 51 -3.55 13.67 -7.87
CA LEU A 51 -4.32 13.68 -9.12
C LEU A 51 -5.76 14.15 -8.91
N ALA A 52 -6.41 13.74 -7.81
CA ALA A 52 -7.75 14.20 -7.47
C ALA A 52 -7.78 15.70 -7.18
N ASN A 53 -6.79 16.21 -6.43
CA ASN A 53 -6.61 17.65 -6.15
C ASN A 53 -6.31 18.49 -7.39
N GLN A 54 -5.88 17.88 -8.50
CA GLN A 54 -5.74 18.51 -9.82
C GLN A 54 -7.06 18.48 -10.65
N GLY A 55 -8.16 17.99 -10.08
CA GLY A 55 -9.47 17.97 -10.75
C GLY A 55 -9.77 16.70 -11.54
N ASN A 56 -8.89 15.70 -11.53
CA ASN A 56 -9.09 14.46 -12.28
C ASN A 56 -9.97 13.48 -11.50
N SER A 57 -10.84 12.74 -12.18
CA SER A 57 -11.56 11.59 -11.61
C SER A 57 -10.63 10.40 -11.42
N VAL A 58 -10.48 9.94 -10.18
CA VAL A 58 -9.54 8.88 -9.78
C VAL A 58 -10.29 7.76 -9.08
N LEU A 59 -10.07 6.53 -9.54
CA LEU A 59 -10.43 5.32 -8.81
C LEU A 59 -9.19 4.76 -8.12
N LEU A 60 -9.22 4.61 -6.81
CA LEU A 60 -8.17 3.98 -6.01
C LEU A 60 -8.70 2.65 -5.44
N ILE A 61 -8.06 1.54 -5.79
CA ILE A 61 -8.47 0.19 -5.37
C ILE A 61 -7.43 -0.36 -4.40
N GLU A 62 -7.85 -0.73 -3.19
CA GLU A 62 -6.99 -1.33 -2.15
C GLU A 62 -7.53 -2.71 -1.78
N ARG A 63 -6.64 -3.71 -1.73
CA ARG A 63 -7.01 -5.09 -1.38
C ARG A 63 -7.33 -5.24 0.09
N GLY A 64 -6.66 -4.47 0.94
CA GLY A 64 -6.84 -4.50 2.38
C GLY A 64 -8.02 -3.67 2.90
N PRO A 65 -8.30 -3.77 4.20
CA PRO A 65 -9.32 -2.95 4.86
C PRO A 65 -8.89 -1.48 4.97
N VAL A 66 -9.87 -0.64 5.31
CA VAL A 66 -9.64 0.74 5.76
C VAL A 66 -8.94 0.74 7.12
N ARG A 67 -8.16 1.78 7.39
CA ARG A 67 -7.60 2.01 8.72
C ARG A 67 -8.67 2.56 9.68
N SER A 68 -8.90 1.85 10.77
CA SER A 68 -9.86 2.20 11.81
C SER A 68 -9.41 1.63 13.16
N HIS A 69 -9.81 2.28 14.25
CA HIS A 69 -9.50 1.80 15.59
C HIS A 69 -10.17 0.46 15.90
N ASP A 70 -11.33 0.20 15.29
CA ASP A 70 -12.14 -0.99 15.55
C ASP A 70 -11.68 -2.20 14.73
N ASP A 71 -11.40 -2.01 13.44
CA ASP A 71 -11.11 -3.13 12.53
C ASP A 71 -9.61 -3.37 12.35
N THR A 72 -8.78 -2.34 12.50
CA THR A 72 -7.33 -2.40 12.25
C THR A 72 -6.51 -1.65 13.31
N PRO A 73 -6.70 -1.93 14.61
CA PRO A 73 -6.07 -1.18 15.70
C PRO A 73 -4.53 -1.13 15.61
N ASN A 74 -3.90 -2.22 15.16
CA ASN A 74 -2.44 -2.31 14.99
C ASN A 74 -1.90 -1.46 13.81
N ALA A 75 -2.77 -0.92 12.97
CA ALA A 75 -2.37 0.03 11.95
C ALA A 75 -2.41 1.47 12.49
N VAL A 76 -3.31 1.79 13.42
CA VAL A 76 -3.72 3.18 13.66
C VAL A 76 -2.78 3.97 14.56
N SER A 77 -2.19 3.36 15.58
CA SER A 77 -1.39 4.08 16.59
C SER A 77 -0.01 3.48 16.83
N THR A 78 0.77 4.15 17.67
CA THR A 78 2.07 3.68 18.20
C THR A 78 2.00 2.30 18.82
N HIS A 79 0.86 1.87 19.37
CA HIS A 79 0.67 0.52 19.90
C HIS A 79 0.95 -0.56 18.83
N GLY A 80 0.63 -0.24 17.58
CA GLY A 80 0.88 -1.09 16.43
C GLY A 80 2.32 -1.13 15.94
N ALA A 81 3.23 -0.28 16.46
CA ALA A 81 4.62 -0.27 16.06
C ALA A 81 5.27 -1.63 16.37
N GLY A 82 5.79 -2.30 15.34
CA GLY A 82 6.36 -3.65 15.46
C GLY A 82 5.31 -4.77 15.54
N MET A 83 4.10 -4.51 16.05
CA MET A 83 3.01 -5.49 16.10
C MET A 83 2.30 -5.65 14.74
N GLY A 84 2.13 -4.56 13.99
CA GLY A 84 1.38 -4.56 12.73
C GLY A 84 1.97 -5.49 11.67
N ILE A 85 3.28 -5.77 11.71
CA ILE A 85 3.92 -6.71 10.79
C ILE A 85 3.46 -8.16 11.02
N ALA A 86 3.16 -8.51 12.27
CA ALA A 86 2.74 -9.84 12.70
C ALA A 86 1.21 -10.03 12.66
N ASP A 87 0.46 -8.97 12.36
CA ASP A 87 -0.99 -9.01 12.29
C ASP A 87 -1.47 -9.50 10.91
N PRO A 88 -2.00 -10.72 10.80
CA PRO A 88 -2.39 -11.30 9.52
C PRO A 88 -3.60 -10.62 8.86
N SER A 89 -4.32 -9.75 9.58
CA SER A 89 -5.45 -8.98 9.03
C SER A 89 -5.00 -7.78 8.20
N ILE A 90 -3.78 -7.28 8.43
CA ILE A 90 -3.24 -6.06 7.80
C ILE A 90 -1.85 -6.26 7.18
N SER A 91 -1.24 -7.44 7.34
CA SER A 91 0.09 -7.80 6.85
C SER A 91 0.05 -9.15 6.14
N GLN A 92 0.74 -9.25 5.01
CA GLN A 92 0.88 -10.47 4.23
C GLN A 92 2.35 -10.92 4.26
N PRO A 93 2.66 -12.07 4.86
CA PRO A 93 4.01 -12.62 4.84
C PRO A 93 4.33 -13.22 3.46
N ILE A 94 5.56 -13.03 3.01
CA ILE A 94 6.09 -13.59 1.78
C ILE A 94 7.42 -14.27 2.08
N SER A 95 7.45 -15.58 1.90
CA SER A 95 8.61 -16.43 2.09
C SER A 95 9.32 -16.70 0.77
N THR A 96 10.62 -16.47 0.77
CA THR A 96 11.52 -16.83 -0.32
C THR A 96 11.85 -18.34 -0.28
N ARG A 97 12.40 -18.88 -1.38
CA ARG A 97 12.76 -20.31 -1.46
C ARG A 97 13.82 -20.74 -0.46
N ASN A 98 14.69 -19.82 -0.04
CA ASN A 98 15.72 -20.01 0.99
C ASN A 98 15.21 -19.70 2.41
N GLY A 99 13.91 -19.48 2.61
CA GLY A 99 13.29 -19.34 3.92
C GLY A 99 13.33 -17.94 4.54
N VAL A 100 13.81 -16.92 3.82
CA VAL A 100 13.71 -15.52 4.28
C VAL A 100 12.26 -15.06 4.15
N ILE A 101 11.69 -14.58 5.25
CA ILE A 101 10.33 -14.05 5.32
C ILE A 101 10.39 -12.53 5.32
N THR A 102 9.67 -11.91 4.38
CA THR A 102 9.36 -10.48 4.39
C THR A 102 7.87 -10.27 4.56
N HIS A 103 7.44 -9.06 4.88
CA HIS A 103 6.03 -8.74 5.07
C HIS A 103 5.67 -7.52 4.24
N VAL A 104 4.49 -7.57 3.62
CA VAL A 104 3.93 -6.46 2.87
C VAL A 104 2.60 -6.05 3.47
N GLY A 105 2.35 -4.74 3.57
CA GLY A 105 1.05 -4.24 4.03
C GLY A 105 -0.09 -4.73 3.13
N ALA A 106 -1.19 -5.10 3.76
CA ALA A 106 -2.46 -5.47 3.16
C ALA A 106 -3.59 -4.71 3.87
N VAL A 107 -3.44 -3.39 3.94
CA VAL A 107 -4.33 -2.40 4.59
C VAL A 107 -4.12 -1.06 3.89
N MET A 108 -5.08 -0.13 3.96
CA MET A 108 -4.86 1.25 3.49
C MET A 108 -3.59 1.86 4.15
N GLY A 109 -2.82 2.58 3.34
CA GLY A 109 -1.48 3.07 3.66
C GLY A 109 -0.36 2.03 3.44
N GLY A 110 -0.70 0.75 3.25
CA GLY A 110 0.26 -0.32 2.95
C GLY A 110 1.36 -0.43 4.00
N GLY A 111 2.62 -0.49 3.56
CA GLY A 111 3.78 -0.63 4.45
C GLY A 111 3.91 0.48 5.50
N THR A 112 3.48 1.71 5.19
CA THR A 112 3.55 2.83 6.17
C THR A 112 2.68 2.53 7.38
N SER A 113 1.60 1.78 7.20
CA SER A 113 0.65 1.45 8.26
C SER A 113 1.14 0.35 9.21
N ILE A 114 2.11 -0.47 8.81
CA ILE A 114 2.61 -1.61 9.61
C ILE A 114 4.09 -1.48 10.01
N SER A 115 4.80 -0.48 9.48
CA SER A 115 6.22 -0.26 9.75
C SER A 115 6.49 0.24 11.18
N LEU A 116 7.77 0.38 11.53
CA LEU A 116 8.21 1.07 12.75
C LEU A 116 7.98 2.59 12.73
N GLY A 117 7.49 3.15 11.62
CA GLY A 117 7.13 4.57 11.54
C GLY A 117 8.31 5.54 11.49
N ILE A 118 9.55 5.05 11.33
CA ILE A 118 10.73 5.91 11.21
C ILE A 118 10.63 6.71 9.90
N TYR A 119 10.81 8.04 9.98
CA TYR A 119 10.85 8.91 8.82
C TYR A 119 12.27 9.40 8.55
N ILE A 120 12.74 9.17 7.33
CA ILE A 120 14.07 9.53 6.86
C ILE A 120 13.95 10.04 5.42
N GLU A 121 14.72 11.08 5.11
CA GLU A 121 14.86 11.64 3.77
C GLU A 121 16.26 11.38 3.23
N GLU A 122 16.33 10.84 2.01
CA GLU A 122 17.58 10.71 1.27
C GLU A 122 18.07 12.09 0.78
N PRO A 123 19.37 12.40 0.87
CA PRO A 123 19.91 13.65 0.35
C PRO A 123 19.89 13.68 -1.17
N TRP A 124 19.81 14.88 -1.77
CA TRP A 124 19.82 15.04 -3.23
C TRP A 124 21.05 14.38 -3.90
N SER A 125 22.19 14.35 -3.22
CA SER A 125 23.42 13.71 -3.72
C SER A 125 23.24 12.21 -4.01
N PHE A 126 22.31 11.52 -3.34
CA PHE A 126 21.96 10.14 -3.66
C PHE A 126 21.29 10.04 -5.04
N PHE A 127 20.34 10.93 -5.35
CA PHE A 127 19.65 10.95 -6.65
C PHE A 127 20.57 11.44 -7.77
N GLU A 128 21.46 12.38 -7.47
CA GLU A 128 22.53 12.78 -8.40
C GLU A 128 23.46 11.61 -8.73
N TYR A 129 23.83 10.79 -7.74
CA TYR A 129 24.55 9.54 -7.96
C TYR A 129 23.77 8.60 -8.88
N LEU A 130 22.46 8.41 -8.64
CA LEU A 130 21.63 7.56 -9.50
C LEU A 130 21.58 8.08 -10.94
N ASN A 131 21.48 9.40 -11.13
CA ASN A 131 21.54 10.00 -12.47
C ASN A 131 22.89 9.74 -13.15
N ARG A 132 23.99 9.91 -12.42
CA ARG A 132 25.34 9.73 -12.99
C ARG A 132 25.63 8.28 -13.35
N VAL A 133 25.21 7.32 -12.53
CA VAL A 133 25.58 5.91 -12.68
C VAL A 133 24.58 5.12 -13.52
N TYR A 134 23.29 5.48 -13.46
CA TYR A 134 22.21 4.70 -14.08
C TYR A 134 21.37 5.48 -15.08
N ASP A 135 21.72 6.74 -15.38
CA ASP A 135 20.92 7.64 -16.23
C ASP A 135 19.45 7.71 -15.77
N ALA A 136 19.25 7.77 -14.45
CA ALA A 136 17.94 7.60 -13.82
C ALA A 136 16.94 8.75 -14.07
N GLY A 137 17.39 9.88 -14.62
CA GLY A 137 16.52 10.99 -15.05
C GLY A 137 15.83 11.78 -13.93
N TRP A 138 16.34 11.75 -12.69
CA TRP A 138 15.79 12.54 -11.59
C TRP A 138 16.06 14.03 -11.77
N GLU A 139 15.01 14.85 -11.64
CA GLU A 139 15.14 16.31 -11.65
C GLU A 139 15.07 16.88 -10.22
N GLU A 140 16.06 17.68 -9.84
CA GLU A 140 16.14 18.25 -8.49
C GLU A 140 14.90 19.09 -8.16
N SER A 141 14.43 19.88 -9.12
CA SER A 141 13.29 20.75 -8.93
C SER A 141 12.00 19.97 -8.64
N LEU A 142 11.82 18.81 -9.30
CA LEU A 142 10.68 17.92 -9.10
C LEU A 142 10.81 17.17 -7.77
N PHE A 143 12.00 16.65 -7.48
CA PHE A 143 12.32 16.00 -6.21
C PHE A 143 11.98 16.89 -5.01
N ARG A 144 12.46 18.14 -5.02
CA ARG A 144 12.19 19.11 -3.94
C ARG A 144 10.70 19.46 -3.83
N LYS A 145 9.96 19.52 -4.93
CA LYS A 145 8.51 19.72 -4.91
C LYS A 145 7.79 18.51 -4.31
N ALA A 146 8.19 17.29 -4.67
CA ALA A 146 7.62 16.06 -4.14
C ALA A 146 7.89 15.91 -2.63
N HIS A 147 9.11 16.19 -2.17
CA HIS A 147 9.45 16.19 -0.73
C HIS A 147 8.58 17.17 0.06
N LYS A 148 8.44 18.42 -0.42
CA LYS A 148 7.54 19.40 0.22
C LYS A 148 6.09 18.94 0.26
N GLU A 149 5.64 18.21 -0.76
CA GLU A 149 4.29 17.65 -0.78
C GLU A 149 4.13 16.55 0.28
N VAL A 150 5.12 15.65 0.40
CA VAL A 150 5.10 14.56 1.37
C VAL A 150 5.17 15.08 2.81
N GLN A 151 5.98 16.11 3.07
CA GLN A 151 6.14 16.72 4.41
C GLN A 151 4.83 17.30 4.99
N LYS A 152 3.80 17.53 4.17
CA LYS A 152 2.46 17.92 4.66
C LYS A 152 1.84 16.90 5.62
N ILE A 153 2.32 15.67 5.61
CA ILE A 153 1.93 14.64 6.56
C ILE A 153 2.17 15.04 8.02
N PHE A 154 3.11 15.96 8.27
CA PHE A 154 3.42 16.49 9.60
C PHE A 154 2.56 17.70 10.01
N GLY A 155 1.68 18.19 9.13
CA GLY A 155 0.89 19.39 9.39
C GLY A 155 1.75 20.62 9.72
N ASP A 156 1.24 21.48 10.60
CA ASP A 156 1.90 22.76 10.95
C ASP A 156 2.91 22.64 12.10
N ASP A 157 2.83 21.58 12.91
CA ASP A 157 3.69 21.36 14.08
C ASP A 157 4.54 20.11 13.91
N VAL A 158 5.63 20.26 13.15
CA VAL A 158 6.63 19.19 12.92
C VAL A 158 7.28 18.68 14.21
N GLY A 159 7.25 19.46 15.30
CA GLY A 159 7.82 19.06 16.60
C GLY A 159 7.07 17.87 17.23
N GLN A 160 5.80 17.68 16.88
CA GLN A 160 5.01 16.53 17.32
C GLN A 160 5.45 15.21 16.68
N TYR A 161 6.32 15.26 15.66
CA TYR A 161 6.73 14.09 14.88
C TYR A 161 8.22 13.80 15.05
N VAL A 162 8.83 14.27 16.12
CA VAL A 162 10.20 13.89 16.51
C VAL A 162 10.12 12.61 17.35
N THR A 163 10.96 11.62 17.03
CA THR A 163 11.02 10.38 17.81
C THR A 163 11.39 10.69 19.27
N PRO A 164 10.58 10.29 20.26
CA PRO A 164 10.91 10.51 21.66
C PRO A 164 12.25 9.86 22.02
N ASN A 165 13.10 10.61 22.71
CA ASN A 165 14.35 10.05 23.22
C ASN A 165 14.04 9.16 24.44
N ASP A 166 14.57 7.93 24.43
CA ASP A 166 14.58 7.10 25.64
C ASP A 166 15.46 7.78 26.69
N THR A 167 14.85 8.17 27.81
CA THR A 167 15.52 8.98 28.85
C THR A 167 16.59 8.23 29.62
N ARG A 168 16.63 6.90 29.55
CA ARG A 168 17.68 6.08 30.19
C ARG A 168 18.68 5.53 29.18
N PHE A 169 18.21 4.94 28.08
CA PHE A 169 19.07 4.30 27.11
C PHE A 169 19.66 5.28 26.08
N GLY A 170 18.90 6.33 25.70
CA GLY A 170 19.30 7.29 24.68
C GLY A 170 20.61 8.01 25.02
N PRO A 171 20.73 8.68 26.19
CA PRO A 171 21.97 9.32 26.59
C PRO A 171 23.15 8.35 26.73
N ALA A 172 22.93 7.16 27.30
CA ALA A 172 23.99 6.16 27.49
C ALA A 172 24.56 5.65 26.15
N VAL A 173 23.68 5.33 25.19
CA VAL A 173 24.10 4.96 23.82
C VAL A 173 24.77 6.14 23.13
N GLY A 174 24.22 7.35 23.28
CA GLY A 174 24.79 8.55 22.68
C GLY A 174 26.18 8.89 23.20
N GLU A 175 26.42 8.76 24.50
CA GLU A 175 27.75 8.95 25.10
C GLU A 175 28.73 7.88 24.61
N ALA A 176 28.30 6.62 24.52
CA ALA A 176 29.13 5.53 24.01
C ALA A 176 29.53 5.78 22.54
N LEU A 177 28.58 6.19 21.69
CA LEU A 177 28.85 6.56 20.30
C LEU A 177 29.77 7.78 20.20
N TRP A 178 29.61 8.78 21.07
CA TRP A 178 30.48 9.95 21.09
C TRP A 178 31.91 9.57 21.42
N ARG A 179 32.14 8.69 22.40
CA ARG A 179 33.49 8.17 22.72
C ARG A 179 34.14 7.41 21.55
N GLN A 180 33.35 6.90 20.60
CA GLN A 180 33.84 6.25 19.38
C GLN A 180 34.05 7.24 18.21
N GLY A 181 33.86 8.54 18.43
CA GLY A 181 34.06 9.58 17.42
C GLY A 181 32.81 9.96 16.62
N TYR A 182 31.62 9.44 16.98
CA TYR A 182 30.38 9.87 16.34
C TYR A 182 29.84 11.12 17.04
N GLU A 183 29.90 12.27 16.37
CA GLU A 183 29.46 13.54 16.95
C GLU A 183 27.92 13.61 17.04
N PRO A 184 27.33 14.08 18.16
CA PRO A 184 25.90 14.36 18.17
C PRO A 184 25.58 15.52 17.23
N LEU A 185 24.60 15.34 16.35
CA LEU A 185 24.09 16.45 15.54
C LEU A 185 23.61 17.58 16.46
N GLY A 186 24.02 18.81 16.19
CA GLY A 186 23.78 19.95 17.08
C GLY A 186 24.75 20.06 18.26
N GLY A 187 25.77 19.19 18.35
CA GLY A 187 26.91 19.32 19.27
C GLY A 187 26.66 18.91 20.72
N ARG A 188 25.48 18.38 21.05
CA ARG A 188 25.14 17.90 22.40
C ARG A 188 24.12 16.76 22.37
N LEU A 189 24.04 16.01 23.46
CA LEU A 189 23.00 15.00 23.67
C LEU A 189 21.77 15.62 24.38
N PRO A 190 20.54 15.14 24.08
CA PRO A 190 20.22 14.27 22.95
C PRO A 190 20.47 14.98 21.60
N ALA A 191 20.87 14.21 20.59
CA ALA A 191 21.17 14.76 19.26
C ALA A 191 19.97 15.49 18.66
N GLN A 192 20.25 16.54 17.89
CA GLN A 192 19.24 17.31 17.17
C GLN A 192 18.41 16.42 16.24
N ALA A 193 17.11 16.68 16.20
CA ALA A 193 16.21 16.01 15.27
C ALA A 193 16.53 16.41 13.82
N SER A 194 16.62 15.42 12.93
CA SER A 194 16.86 15.62 11.50
C SER A 194 16.15 14.54 10.68
N PRO A 195 15.49 14.90 9.56
CA PRO A 195 14.99 13.90 8.63
C PRO A 195 16.13 13.28 7.81
N GLY A 196 17.26 13.97 7.66
CA GLY A 196 18.42 13.47 6.90
C GLY A 196 19.47 12.79 7.79
N ILE A 197 20.06 11.72 7.26
CA ILE A 197 21.20 11.02 7.86
C ILE A 197 22.50 11.73 7.50
N LYS A 198 23.39 11.93 8.48
CA LYS A 198 24.76 12.42 8.25
C LYS A 198 25.77 11.39 8.75
N MET A 199 26.61 10.88 7.85
CA MET A 199 27.66 9.92 8.18
C MET A 199 28.62 10.50 9.22
N GLY A 200 28.99 9.70 10.22
CA GLY A 200 29.84 10.13 11.34
C GLY A 200 29.10 10.90 12.43
N TYR A 201 27.78 11.08 12.32
CA TYR A 201 26.97 11.77 13.32
C TYR A 201 25.89 10.86 13.92
N GLN A 202 25.56 11.14 15.17
CA GLN A 202 24.34 10.66 15.82
C GLN A 202 23.21 11.62 15.49
N TRP A 203 22.00 11.13 15.25
CA TRP A 203 20.83 11.98 15.01
C TRP A 203 19.60 11.45 15.76
N SER A 204 18.63 12.33 16.00
CA SER A 204 17.28 11.93 16.41
C SER A 204 16.37 11.95 15.18
N SER A 205 15.67 10.85 14.90
CA SER A 205 14.84 10.75 13.69
C SER A 205 13.50 11.46 13.85
N PHE A 206 12.85 11.73 12.73
CA PHE A 206 11.40 11.97 12.72
C PHE A 206 10.66 10.63 12.72
N THR A 207 9.36 10.70 13.02
CA THR A 207 8.45 9.56 13.11
C THR A 207 7.09 9.88 12.49
N GLN A 208 6.41 8.86 12.01
CA GLN A 208 5.02 8.94 11.53
C GLN A 208 4.02 9.06 12.69
N PHE A 209 4.46 8.88 13.94
CA PHE A 209 3.57 8.94 15.09
C PHE A 209 3.51 10.34 15.69
N SER A 210 2.29 10.83 15.90
CA SER A 210 2.06 12.05 16.67
C SER A 210 2.39 11.83 18.15
N ASN A 211 3.24 12.67 18.73
CA ASN A 211 3.58 12.66 20.15
C ASN A 211 2.42 13.12 21.04
N LYS A 212 1.36 13.70 20.46
CA LYS A 212 0.19 14.18 21.20
C LYS A 212 -0.75 13.05 21.61
N ASP A 213 -0.99 12.12 20.70
CA ASP A 213 -2.05 11.10 20.82
C ASP A 213 -1.60 9.71 20.34
N GLY A 214 -0.36 9.57 19.85
CA GLY A 214 0.17 8.33 19.32
C GLY A 214 -0.42 7.96 17.95
N PHE A 215 -1.22 8.82 17.32
CA PHE A 215 -1.82 8.51 16.02
C PHE A 215 -0.73 8.37 14.94
N ARG A 216 -0.83 7.33 14.13
CA ARG A 216 0.09 7.07 13.02
C ARG A 216 -0.38 7.81 11.77
N MET A 217 0.40 8.79 11.35
CA MET A 217 0.30 9.45 10.04
C MET A 217 0.90 8.55 8.96
N ALA A 218 0.11 7.58 8.50
CA ALA A 218 0.44 6.74 7.35
C ALA A 218 0.06 7.44 6.03
N SER A 219 0.46 6.84 4.90
CA SER A 219 0.27 7.42 3.57
C SER A 219 -1.20 7.59 3.15
N ASP A 220 -2.15 6.95 3.83
CA ASP A 220 -3.58 7.19 3.66
C ASP A 220 -4.01 8.63 4.03
N PHE A 221 -3.15 9.39 4.72
CA PHE A 221 -3.31 10.84 4.89
C PHE A 221 -3.61 11.56 3.57
N PHE A 222 -2.93 11.19 2.48
CA PHE A 222 -3.07 11.86 1.18
C PHE A 222 -4.41 11.60 0.48
N VAL A 223 -5.21 10.66 0.96
CA VAL A 223 -6.57 10.42 0.47
C VAL A 223 -7.63 10.80 1.51
N SER A 224 -7.20 11.41 2.61
CA SER A 224 -8.09 11.88 3.68
C SER A 224 -8.74 13.22 3.35
N ARG A 225 -9.78 13.56 4.13
CA ARG A 225 -10.42 14.87 4.07
C ARG A 225 -9.49 16.02 4.47
N GLY A 226 -8.43 15.76 5.24
CA GLY A 226 -7.46 16.76 5.67
C GLY A 226 -6.55 17.22 4.53
N TYR A 227 -6.18 16.30 3.63
CA TYR A 227 -5.35 16.61 2.47
C TYR A 227 -6.17 17.04 1.24
N LEU A 228 -7.31 16.38 0.99
CA LEU A 228 -8.15 16.67 -0.18
C LEU A 228 -8.92 17.98 -0.01
N LYS A 229 -8.67 18.90 -0.93
CA LYS A 229 -9.39 20.18 -1.05
C LYS A 229 -10.90 19.91 -1.20
N LYS A 230 -11.73 20.63 -0.44
CA LYS A 230 -13.18 20.40 -0.33
C LYS A 230 -13.89 20.21 -1.67
N GLY A 231 -13.60 21.04 -2.67
CA GLY A 231 -14.21 20.97 -4.01
C GLY A 231 -13.78 19.77 -4.87
N PHE A 232 -12.66 19.13 -4.54
CA PHE A 232 -12.08 18.02 -5.29
C PHE A 232 -12.32 16.66 -4.64
N ARG A 233 -12.87 16.60 -3.42
CA ARG A 233 -13.16 15.33 -2.72
C ARG A 233 -14.04 14.37 -3.52
N LYS A 234 -15.01 14.89 -4.27
CA LYS A 234 -15.90 14.11 -5.15
C LYS A 234 -15.17 13.41 -6.29
N ASN A 235 -13.94 13.81 -6.59
CA ASN A 235 -13.16 13.28 -7.70
C ASN A 235 -12.39 12.01 -7.32
N LEU A 236 -12.27 11.67 -6.04
CA LEU A 236 -11.61 10.44 -5.59
C LEU A 236 -12.65 9.40 -5.16
N THR A 237 -12.65 8.25 -5.81
CA THR A 237 -13.38 7.06 -5.38
C THR A 237 -12.39 6.05 -4.80
N VAL A 238 -12.56 5.67 -3.53
CA VAL A 238 -11.71 4.66 -2.88
C VAL A 238 -12.52 3.36 -2.70
N ARG A 239 -11.91 2.23 -3.06
CA ARG A 239 -12.49 0.88 -2.92
C ARG A 239 -11.54 -0.01 -2.13
N THR A 240 -11.74 -0.07 -0.81
CA THR A 240 -11.06 -1.03 0.08
C THR A 240 -11.68 -2.41 -0.04
N ASN A 241 -10.99 -3.44 0.45
CA ASN A 241 -11.42 -4.83 0.37
C ASN A 241 -11.77 -5.24 -1.07
N ASN A 242 -11.02 -4.74 -2.05
CA ASN A 242 -11.15 -5.10 -3.45
C ASN A 242 -9.79 -5.49 -4.04
N PHE A 243 -9.69 -6.72 -4.53
CA PHE A 243 -8.49 -7.24 -5.16
C PHE A 243 -8.55 -7.07 -6.68
N VAL A 244 -7.51 -6.46 -7.24
CA VAL A 244 -7.35 -6.36 -8.70
C VAL A 244 -6.69 -7.63 -9.22
N GLU A 245 -7.42 -8.37 -10.03
CA GLU A 245 -6.96 -9.65 -10.57
C GLU A 245 -6.02 -9.44 -11.75
N ARG A 246 -6.42 -8.56 -12.68
CA ARG A 246 -5.70 -8.30 -13.93
C ARG A 246 -6.02 -6.94 -14.52
N VAL A 247 -5.09 -6.46 -15.34
CA VAL A 247 -5.27 -5.40 -16.32
C VAL A 247 -5.75 -6.04 -17.63
N GLU A 248 -6.75 -5.41 -18.25
CA GLU A 248 -7.17 -5.71 -19.62
C GLU A 248 -6.46 -4.77 -20.60
N TRP A 249 -6.06 -5.37 -21.71
CA TRP A 249 -5.28 -4.71 -22.74
C TRP A 249 -6.04 -4.68 -24.05
N GLU A 250 -5.94 -3.56 -24.73
CA GLU A 250 -6.13 -3.48 -26.18
C GLU A 250 -4.76 -3.54 -26.87
N ARG A 251 -4.78 -3.64 -28.20
CA ARG A 251 -3.57 -3.62 -29.03
C ARG A 251 -3.83 -2.80 -30.28
N ASP A 252 -2.84 -2.02 -30.68
CA ASP A 252 -2.77 -1.43 -32.01
C ASP A 252 -1.39 -1.65 -32.65
N ALA A 253 -1.13 -0.99 -33.78
CA ALA A 253 0.14 -1.06 -34.50
C ALA A 253 1.36 -0.65 -33.66
N ASN A 254 1.18 0.16 -32.60
CA ASN A 254 2.25 0.67 -31.74
C ASN A 254 2.44 -0.16 -30.46
N GLY A 255 1.63 -1.20 -30.24
CA GLY A 255 1.78 -2.14 -29.12
C GLY A 255 0.55 -2.22 -28.19
N PRO A 256 0.71 -2.81 -27.00
CA PRO A 256 -0.41 -2.98 -26.06
C PRO A 256 -0.78 -1.65 -25.38
N ILE A 257 -2.07 -1.48 -25.14
CA ILE A 257 -2.67 -0.32 -24.50
C ILE A 257 -3.44 -0.81 -23.28
N ALA A 258 -3.06 -0.39 -22.08
CA ALA A 258 -3.82 -0.69 -20.88
C ALA A 258 -5.13 0.10 -20.88
N ARG A 259 -6.28 -0.56 -20.64
CA ARG A 259 -7.61 0.08 -20.75
C ARG A 259 -8.48 -0.09 -19.53
N CYS A 260 -8.51 -1.29 -18.96
CA CYS A 260 -9.39 -1.57 -17.84
C CYS A 260 -8.68 -2.43 -16.79
N VAL A 261 -9.24 -2.45 -15.60
CA VAL A 261 -8.89 -3.40 -14.55
C VAL A 261 -10.11 -4.24 -14.23
N ILE A 262 -9.87 -5.53 -14.01
CA ILE A 262 -10.86 -6.48 -13.52
C ILE A 262 -10.52 -6.80 -12.09
N TYR A 263 -11.51 -6.62 -11.21
CA TYR A 263 -11.31 -6.71 -9.78
C TYR A 263 -12.57 -7.29 -9.10
N HIS A 264 -12.40 -7.81 -7.90
CA HIS A 264 -13.49 -8.40 -7.12
C HIS A 264 -13.31 -8.07 -5.63
N LYS A 265 -14.30 -8.41 -4.81
CA LYS A 265 -14.14 -8.36 -3.36
C LYS A 265 -12.98 -9.25 -2.93
N THR A 266 -12.12 -8.72 -2.06
CA THR A 266 -10.99 -9.45 -1.51
C THR A 266 -11.46 -10.70 -0.79
N THR A 267 -10.84 -11.82 -1.10
CA THR A 267 -11.06 -13.12 -0.47
C THR A 267 -9.86 -13.47 0.41
N PRO A 268 -9.99 -14.43 1.34
CA PRO A 268 -8.86 -14.89 2.15
C PRO A 268 -7.69 -15.45 1.32
N LYS A 269 -7.90 -15.85 0.06
CA LYS A 269 -6.83 -16.32 -0.82
C LYS A 269 -5.95 -15.17 -1.33
N ASP A 270 -6.53 -13.97 -1.49
CA ASP A 270 -5.85 -12.82 -2.08
C ASP A 270 -4.83 -12.17 -1.12
N THR A 271 -5.06 -12.32 0.19
CA THR A 271 -4.21 -11.82 1.27
C THR A 271 -3.42 -12.92 1.97
N ARG A 272 -3.60 -14.19 1.57
CA ARG A 272 -2.86 -15.32 2.14
C ARG A 272 -1.36 -15.15 1.92
N GLY A 273 -0.57 -15.51 2.92
CA GLY A 273 0.89 -15.50 2.78
C GLY A 273 1.38 -16.35 1.61
N HIS A 274 2.45 -15.89 0.95
CA HIS A 274 3.04 -16.56 -0.21
C HIS A 274 4.35 -17.29 0.13
N GLY A 275 4.63 -18.37 -0.60
CA GLY A 275 5.88 -19.14 -0.47
C GLY A 275 5.81 -20.30 0.53
N ASN A 276 6.96 -20.94 0.78
CA ASN A 276 7.09 -22.02 1.76
C ASN A 276 7.09 -21.42 3.17
N LEU A 277 5.90 -21.08 3.65
CA LEU A 277 5.70 -20.64 5.02
C LEU A 277 5.72 -21.89 5.90
N VAL A 278 6.78 -22.07 6.68
CA VAL A 278 6.76 -23.01 7.81
C VAL A 278 5.65 -22.51 8.73
N ARG A 279 4.56 -23.27 8.85
CA ARG A 279 3.54 -23.02 9.87
C ARG A 279 4.23 -23.18 11.22
N VAL A 280 4.62 -22.08 11.84
CA VAL A 280 4.81 -22.06 13.28
C VAL A 280 3.41 -22.35 13.84
N PRO A 281 3.20 -23.43 14.62
CA PRO A 281 1.91 -23.69 15.24
C PRO A 281 1.47 -22.43 15.97
N HIS A 282 0.25 -21.97 15.74
CA HIS A 282 -0.30 -20.87 16.52
C HIS A 282 -0.23 -21.25 17.99
N ALA A 283 0.27 -20.34 18.83
CA ALA A 283 0.20 -20.51 20.27
C ALA A 283 -1.27 -20.80 20.64
N SER A 284 -1.49 -21.94 21.30
CA SER A 284 -2.79 -22.44 21.70
C SER A 284 -3.44 -21.49 22.70
N SER A 285 -4.29 -20.60 22.23
CA SER A 285 -5.24 -19.87 23.07
C SER A 285 -6.65 -20.06 22.52
N SER A 286 -7.56 -20.52 23.37
CA SER A 286 -8.98 -20.84 23.14
C SER A 286 -9.87 -19.66 22.73
N SER A 287 -9.32 -18.50 22.39
CA SER A 287 -10.04 -17.27 22.04
C SER A 287 -10.51 -17.18 20.58
N ARG A 288 -10.29 -18.22 19.75
CA ARG A 288 -10.52 -18.18 18.29
C ARG A 288 -11.44 -19.29 17.75
N PHE A 289 -12.48 -19.67 18.50
CA PHE A 289 -13.49 -20.65 18.06
C PHE A 289 -14.12 -20.29 16.70
N GLY A 290 -14.30 -19.00 16.40
CA GLY A 290 -14.85 -18.53 15.12
C GLY A 290 -13.94 -18.78 13.90
N GLU A 291 -12.61 -18.68 14.05
CA GLU A 291 -11.67 -18.96 12.95
C GLU A 291 -11.58 -20.47 12.68
N TRP A 292 -11.65 -21.31 13.71
CA TRP A 292 -11.71 -22.76 13.57
C TRP A 292 -12.96 -23.21 12.80
N VAL A 293 -14.12 -22.65 13.15
CA VAL A 293 -15.39 -22.87 12.44
C VAL A 293 -15.29 -22.41 10.97
N GLY A 294 -14.64 -21.27 10.70
CA GLY A 294 -14.38 -20.79 9.34
C GLY A 294 -13.50 -21.76 8.52
N THR A 295 -12.43 -22.30 9.10
CA THR A 295 -11.63 -23.36 8.45
C THR A 295 -12.38 -24.67 8.25
N LEU A 296 -13.32 -25.02 9.14
CA LEU A 296 -14.15 -26.21 9.01
C LEU A 296 -15.14 -26.06 7.85
N PHE A 297 -15.77 -24.89 7.70
CA PHE A 297 -16.68 -24.58 6.59
C PHE A 297 -15.97 -24.40 5.25
N ASP A 298 -14.75 -23.84 5.23
CA ASP A 298 -13.92 -23.82 4.04
C ASP A 298 -13.48 -25.22 3.61
N ALA A 299 -13.19 -26.12 4.56
CA ALA A 299 -12.84 -27.51 4.27
C ALA A 299 -14.04 -28.33 3.78
N THR A 300 -15.26 -28.09 4.29
CA THR A 300 -16.48 -28.77 3.83
C THR A 300 -17.04 -28.20 2.52
N SER A 301 -16.62 -27.01 2.09
CA SER A 301 -16.91 -26.51 0.73
C SER A 301 -16.18 -27.29 -0.38
N TYR A 302 -15.25 -28.18 -0.02
CA TYR A 302 -14.39 -28.93 -0.95
C TYR A 302 -14.69 -30.43 -1.09
N ALA A 303 -15.64 -31.00 -0.35
CA ALA A 303 -16.17 -32.33 -0.62
C ALA A 303 -17.44 -32.56 0.20
N VAL A 304 -18.43 -33.19 -0.43
CA VAL A 304 -19.74 -33.59 0.12
C VAL A 304 -20.80 -32.48 0.09
N ASP A 305 -21.93 -32.81 -0.54
CA ASP A 305 -23.18 -32.05 -0.50
C ASP A 305 -23.57 -31.84 0.98
N ALA A 306 -23.49 -30.59 1.46
CA ALA A 306 -23.70 -30.25 2.86
C ALA A 306 -25.14 -30.53 3.36
N THR A 307 -26.05 -30.98 2.47
CA THR A 307 -27.38 -31.47 2.83
C THR A 307 -27.36 -32.83 3.56
N GLU A 308 -26.30 -33.63 3.45
CA GLU A 308 -26.19 -34.91 4.16
C GLU A 308 -25.72 -34.78 5.62
N LEU A 309 -25.02 -33.69 5.98
CA LEU A 309 -24.39 -33.53 7.29
C LEU A 309 -25.28 -32.85 8.34
N LEU A 310 -26.33 -32.12 7.94
CA LEU A 310 -27.27 -31.44 8.84
C LEU A 310 -28.68 -31.38 8.23
N PRO A 311 -29.58 -32.33 8.51
CA PRO A 311 -30.96 -32.27 8.04
C PRO A 311 -31.66 -31.07 8.69
N GLY A 312 -31.90 -30.00 7.92
CA GLY A 312 -32.64 -28.81 8.35
C GLY A 312 -31.86 -27.50 8.40
N ALA A 313 -30.55 -27.48 8.09
CA ALA A 313 -29.79 -26.25 7.98
C ALA A 313 -29.91 -25.67 6.55
N THR A 314 -30.88 -24.80 6.30
CA THR A 314 -30.91 -23.97 5.08
C THR A 314 -29.80 -22.91 5.14
N LEU A 315 -28.61 -23.27 4.68
CA LEU A 315 -27.54 -22.31 4.38
C LEU A 315 -27.91 -21.53 3.12
N HIS A 316 -28.34 -20.29 3.29
CA HIS A 316 -28.47 -19.36 2.18
C HIS A 316 -27.06 -18.99 1.67
N PRO A 317 -26.73 -19.23 0.39
CA PRO A 317 -25.43 -18.85 -0.16
C PRO A 317 -25.33 -17.32 -0.22
N THR A 318 -24.46 -16.71 0.59
CA THR A 318 -24.18 -15.27 0.51
C THR A 318 -23.00 -15.00 -0.41
N ASP A 319 -23.27 -14.19 -1.45
CA ASP A 319 -22.37 -13.57 -2.42
C ASP A 319 -21.41 -14.45 -3.24
N ARG A 320 -21.92 -14.96 -4.36
CA ARG A 320 -21.10 -15.29 -5.54
C ARG A 320 -20.25 -14.08 -5.94
N THR A 321 -18.95 -14.29 -6.09
CA THR A 321 -17.91 -13.35 -6.53
C THR A 321 -18.36 -12.46 -7.71
N THR A 322 -18.88 -11.26 -7.43
CA THR A 322 -19.22 -10.31 -8.48
C THR A 322 -17.95 -9.61 -8.96
N TRP A 323 -17.40 -10.11 -10.06
CA TRP A 323 -16.34 -9.46 -10.80
C TRP A 323 -16.82 -8.10 -11.31
N ARG A 324 -16.00 -7.08 -11.14
CA ARG A 324 -16.23 -5.71 -11.57
C ARG A 324 -15.17 -5.27 -12.56
N ARG A 325 -15.54 -4.31 -13.41
CA ARG A 325 -14.70 -3.76 -14.46
C ARG A 325 -14.70 -2.24 -14.36
N ALA A 326 -13.52 -1.65 -14.26
CA ALA A 326 -13.33 -0.20 -14.33
C ALA A 326 -12.34 0.13 -15.44
N CYS A 327 -12.63 1.14 -16.24
CA CYS A 327 -11.82 1.52 -17.39
C CYS A 327 -11.32 2.95 -17.26
N ILE A 328 -10.23 3.25 -17.94
CA ILE A 328 -9.83 4.64 -18.13
C ILE A 328 -10.69 5.33 -19.20
N LYS A 329 -10.87 6.64 -19.10
CA LYS A 329 -11.44 7.44 -20.18
C LYS A 329 -10.52 7.42 -21.40
N ASP A 330 -11.09 7.64 -22.57
CA ASP A 330 -10.34 7.69 -23.82
C ASP A 330 -9.74 9.09 -24.01
N THR A 331 -8.69 9.37 -23.25
CA THR A 331 -7.92 10.62 -23.37
C THR A 331 -6.42 10.31 -23.31
N ASP A 332 -5.62 11.13 -23.99
CA ASP A 332 -4.16 10.98 -24.01
C ASP A 332 -3.51 11.13 -22.64
N LYS A 333 -4.22 11.64 -21.63
CA LYS A 333 -3.72 11.82 -20.27
C LYS A 333 -4.12 10.69 -19.32
N SER A 334 -5.12 9.89 -19.68
CA SER A 334 -5.67 8.89 -18.77
C SER A 334 -4.74 7.68 -18.59
N ARG A 335 -4.53 7.23 -17.35
CA ARG A 335 -3.56 6.15 -17.03
C ARG A 335 -4.07 5.18 -15.98
N ILE A 336 -3.69 3.92 -16.12
CA ILE A 336 -3.67 2.96 -15.02
C ILE A 336 -2.31 3.06 -14.33
N ILE A 337 -2.30 3.18 -13.00
CA ILE A 337 -1.10 3.30 -12.18
C ILE A 337 -1.08 2.10 -11.22
N ILE A 338 -0.09 1.22 -11.35
CA ILE A 338 0.04 0.05 -10.48
C ILE A 338 1.05 0.36 -9.37
N SER A 339 0.57 0.34 -8.13
CA SER A 339 1.31 0.53 -6.88
C SER A 339 0.92 -0.56 -5.85
N ALA A 340 0.76 -1.81 -6.30
CA ALA A 340 0.27 -2.92 -5.48
C ALA A 340 1.32 -3.50 -4.50
N GLY A 341 2.53 -2.91 -4.48
CA GLY A 341 3.75 -3.43 -3.84
C GLY A 341 4.60 -4.26 -4.81
N ALA A 342 5.91 -4.36 -4.59
CA ALA A 342 6.85 -4.94 -5.56
C ALA A 342 6.45 -6.35 -6.06
N ILE A 343 6.10 -7.24 -5.13
CA ILE A 343 5.78 -8.65 -5.45
C ILE A 343 4.39 -8.77 -6.09
N GLN A 344 3.40 -8.06 -5.54
CA GLN A 344 2.01 -8.13 -6.00
C GLN A 344 1.79 -7.40 -7.33
N THR A 345 2.57 -6.36 -7.60
CA THR A 345 2.64 -5.70 -8.91
C THR A 345 3.15 -6.66 -9.98
N ALA A 346 4.23 -7.42 -9.70
CA ALA A 346 4.73 -8.42 -10.63
C ALA A 346 3.70 -9.55 -10.86
N ALA A 347 3.06 -10.05 -9.80
CA ALA A 347 2.03 -11.07 -9.89
C ALA A 347 0.81 -10.61 -10.70
N LEU A 348 0.35 -9.38 -10.47
CA LEU A 348 -0.74 -8.75 -11.23
C LEU A 348 -0.41 -8.68 -12.73
N LEU A 349 0.78 -8.20 -13.08
CA LEU A 349 1.20 -8.10 -14.49
C LEU A 349 1.31 -9.48 -15.16
N TYR A 350 1.81 -10.47 -14.43
CA TYR A 350 1.86 -11.85 -14.91
C TYR A 350 0.46 -12.41 -15.20
N ARG A 351 -0.49 -12.28 -14.26
CA ARG A 351 -1.90 -12.67 -14.45
C ARG A 351 -2.58 -11.90 -15.58
N SER A 352 -2.08 -10.69 -15.87
CA SER A 352 -2.55 -9.86 -16.98
C SER A 352 -2.01 -10.29 -18.35
N GLY A 353 -1.29 -11.41 -18.45
CA GLY A 353 -0.76 -11.91 -19.72
C GLY A 353 0.51 -11.20 -20.22
N LYS A 354 1.09 -10.29 -19.42
CA LYS A 354 2.44 -9.76 -19.65
C LYS A 354 3.45 -10.71 -19.00
N SER A 355 3.94 -11.68 -19.77
CA SER A 355 5.15 -12.40 -19.36
C SER A 355 6.35 -11.46 -19.54
N TRP A 356 7.16 -11.30 -18.49
CA TRP A 356 8.46 -10.62 -18.58
C TRP A 356 9.49 -11.42 -19.40
N ILE A 357 9.10 -12.59 -19.92
CA ILE A 357 9.98 -13.58 -20.53
C ILE A 357 10.22 -13.31 -22.03
N ASN A 358 9.34 -12.53 -22.69
CA ASN A 358 9.40 -12.32 -24.15
C ASN A 358 9.57 -10.86 -24.59
N ALA A 359 10.02 -9.95 -23.73
CA ALA A 359 10.43 -8.64 -24.20
C ALA A 359 11.76 -8.78 -24.97
N PRO A 360 11.86 -8.25 -26.21
CA PRO A 360 13.11 -8.29 -26.95
C PRO A 360 14.20 -7.62 -26.11
N ARG A 361 15.39 -8.23 -26.05
CA ARG A 361 16.57 -7.77 -25.29
C ARG A 361 17.04 -6.34 -25.64
N THR A 362 16.36 -5.65 -26.55
CA THR A 362 16.74 -4.35 -27.10
C THR A 362 15.96 -3.16 -26.53
N SER A 363 14.93 -3.36 -25.69
CA SER A 363 14.22 -2.26 -25.01
C SER A 363 14.45 -2.21 -23.50
N TYR A 364 15.36 -3.04 -23.00
CA TYR A 364 15.92 -2.89 -21.67
C TYR A 364 17.23 -2.10 -21.78
N HIS A 365 17.20 -0.82 -21.36
CA HIS A 365 18.37 -0.30 -20.66
C HIS A 365 18.38 -0.94 -19.25
N THR A 366 18.59 -2.26 -19.21
CA THR A 366 19.18 -2.92 -18.05
C THR A 366 20.63 -3.15 -18.42
N GLU A 367 21.46 -2.16 -18.11
CA GLU A 367 22.88 -2.41 -18.00
C GLU A 367 23.09 -3.58 -17.03
N LYS A 368 24.02 -4.47 -17.36
CA LYS A 368 24.37 -5.64 -16.56
C LYS A 368 24.43 -5.25 -15.07
N VAL A 369 23.49 -5.74 -14.27
CA VAL A 369 23.62 -5.77 -12.81
C VAL A 369 24.82 -6.66 -12.51
N LYS A 370 26.01 -6.04 -12.44
CA LYS A 370 27.14 -6.63 -11.74
C LYS A 370 26.65 -6.85 -10.31
N LYS A 371 26.84 -8.07 -9.81
CA LYS A 371 26.64 -8.43 -8.41
C LYS A 371 27.35 -7.38 -7.53
N THR A 372 26.58 -6.49 -6.93
CA THR A 372 26.97 -5.75 -5.74
C THR A 372 25.79 -5.78 -4.79
N GLU A 373 26.09 -6.21 -3.58
CA GLU A 373 25.18 -6.36 -2.45
C GLU A 373 24.60 -5.00 -2.04
N GLY A 374 23.34 -5.00 -1.59
CA GLY A 374 22.76 -3.91 -0.80
C GLY A 374 21.96 -2.86 -1.59
N CYS A 375 20.75 -2.58 -1.10
CA CYS A 375 19.76 -1.58 -1.54
C CYS A 375 18.98 -1.87 -2.83
N LEU A 376 17.71 -2.29 -2.65
CA LEU A 376 16.66 -2.11 -3.64
C LEU A 376 16.49 -0.61 -3.90
N ALA A 377 16.98 -0.13 -5.04
CA ALA A 377 16.56 1.17 -5.56
C ALA A 377 15.10 1.05 -6.03
N ALA A 378 14.22 1.88 -5.47
CA ALA A 378 12.86 2.08 -5.93
C ALA A 378 12.88 2.69 -7.34
N ASN A 379 12.82 1.85 -8.38
CA ASN A 379 12.71 2.31 -9.76
C ASN A 379 11.25 2.66 -10.06
N VAL A 380 10.92 3.95 -10.14
CA VAL A 380 9.69 4.40 -10.81
C VAL A 380 9.90 4.29 -12.31
N GLY A 381 9.74 3.10 -12.86
CA GLY A 381 9.85 2.85 -14.29
C GLY A 381 8.50 2.99 -14.99
N ILE A 382 8.37 3.92 -15.93
CA ILE A 382 7.41 3.75 -17.01
C ILE A 382 7.87 2.50 -17.75
N SER A 383 7.09 1.40 -17.73
CA SER A 383 7.39 0.29 -18.63
C SER A 383 7.29 0.84 -20.05
N PRO A 384 8.38 0.89 -20.84
CA PRO A 384 8.34 1.43 -22.20
C PRO A 384 7.43 0.60 -23.12
N ALA A 385 6.98 -0.56 -22.65
CA ALA A 385 6.32 -1.58 -23.43
C ALA A 385 4.78 -1.53 -23.39
N ALA A 386 4.14 -0.57 -22.70
CA ALA A 386 2.68 -0.44 -22.76
C ALA A 386 2.19 0.99 -22.56
N ARG A 387 1.41 1.50 -23.53
CA ARG A 387 0.77 2.81 -23.39
C ARG A 387 -0.34 2.75 -22.34
N ASN A 388 -0.58 3.90 -21.72
CA ASN A 388 -1.56 4.12 -20.66
C ASN A 388 -1.30 3.39 -19.34
N LEU A 389 -0.12 2.80 -19.14
CA LEU A 389 0.26 2.15 -17.88
C LEU A 389 1.50 2.80 -17.25
N LEU A 390 1.42 3.13 -15.97
CA LEU A 390 2.54 3.49 -15.13
C LEU A 390 2.71 2.42 -14.04
N ILE A 391 3.95 1.98 -13.80
CA ILE A 391 4.27 1.06 -12.71
C ILE A 391 5.12 1.82 -11.70
N VAL A 392 4.75 1.74 -10.43
CA VAL A 392 5.51 2.35 -9.35
C VAL A 392 6.05 1.23 -8.46
N TYR A 393 7.36 1.05 -8.48
CA TYR A 393 8.06 0.19 -7.53
C TYR A 393 8.59 1.04 -6.37
N LEU A 394 8.35 0.58 -5.16
CA LEU A 394 9.00 1.05 -3.93
C LEU A 394 9.74 -0.11 -3.29
#